data_AF-A0A3S9ZJ92-F1
#
_entry.id   AF-A0A3S9ZJ92-F1
#
_cell.length_a   1.000
_cell.length_b   1.000
_cell.length_c   1.000
_cell.angle_alpha   90.00
_cell.angle_beta   90.00
_cell.angle_gamma   90.00
#
_symmetry.space_group_name_H-M   'P 1'
#
loop_
_entity.id
_entity.type
_entity.pdbx_description
1 polymer ?
#
loop_
_entity_poly.entity_id
_entity_poly.type
_entity_poly.pdbx_seq_one_letter_code
_entity_poly.pdbx_strand_id
1 'polypeptide(L)'
;MTRSLPALPPWLAHALRAQRGPVPWSAVVRGALAAGPVLLGAVLLDRTSLGVVAAIGAMLAGINDRPGSRRAAVRRLGMPALAGAAGLLVGTSAGDHLGPLALTLLLTAVGLLAGSVSAVGPIASGAGTQLLVASSIGAGMPLPDAGWQRALAFLTGAGWLLAVRLVLPTPRATAGDFRFGGERDAVAAVYDAVAALLDAAGTDDATTRRAALTSALDQAQDALTGPRLRRYASSAAERRLHAQYAAALPLAEAATALAWAGDAASARASAGPRRLADAVRGGTPTGPLPAPHRSAPALRALDDALLHAAHAFDQGEGGDLHTRPRPAGARWRAVFGAGGREYGLRVALCFGAAVAVAQYLHHARWYGQHQHWYWLPATAVFLVKPDLGPLVSRVLCRAAGTVLGALLFAGFAAVLPRPEGLIALVAVSGALIPVATRHFAAQTAVVTVLVLALVMVGGEPQASAGRIGETLLACAIVLVVGHLPMPGQRGGGVRSRVAAAHDAAHTYLTHVLGESALGGGTPEARAVRWTLRREAYRTLAEARAAIALAAAELPFLARHSAGADDIVHTLERLVDATTACAVQLDDSGRLAPQHAEQLTSLLDELEQGRERSGLRLPERPLPLAG
;
A
#
# COMPACT_ATOMS: atom_id res chain seq x y z
N MET A 1 0.90 42.49 -1.32
CA MET A 1 -0.18 41.67 -1.93
C MET A 1 0.46 40.45 -2.61
N THR A 2 0.55 39.34 -1.89
CA THR A 2 0.96 38.04 -2.46
C THR A 2 -0.18 37.54 -3.32
N ARG A 3 0.00 37.53 -4.65
CA ARG A 3 -0.95 36.88 -5.58
C ARG A 3 -1.10 35.41 -5.15
N SER A 4 -2.25 35.06 -4.61
CA SER A 4 -2.67 33.67 -4.45
C SER A 4 -2.72 33.07 -5.86
N LEU A 5 -1.74 32.22 -6.17
CA LEU A 5 -1.80 31.38 -7.36
C LEU A 5 -3.13 30.61 -7.32
N PRO A 6 -3.89 30.51 -8.44
CA PRO A 6 -5.11 29.72 -8.46
C PRO A 6 -4.78 28.29 -8.04
N ALA A 7 -5.46 27.79 -7.02
CA ALA A 7 -5.28 26.43 -6.54
C ALA A 7 -5.57 25.46 -7.69
N LEU A 8 -4.57 24.65 -8.06
CA LEU A 8 -4.73 23.63 -9.10
C LEU A 8 -5.91 22.72 -8.72
N PRO A 9 -6.73 22.28 -9.70
CA PRO A 9 -7.77 21.30 -9.43
C PRO A 9 -7.18 20.06 -8.71
N PRO A 10 -7.85 19.49 -7.71
CA PRO A 10 -7.31 18.39 -6.89
C PRO A 10 -6.80 17.20 -7.70
N TRP A 11 -7.47 16.86 -8.81
CA TRP A 11 -7.06 15.79 -9.72
C TRP A 11 -5.73 16.07 -10.43
N LEU A 12 -5.48 17.33 -10.81
CA LEU A 12 -4.23 17.77 -11.46
C LEU A 12 -3.10 17.91 -10.45
N ALA A 13 -3.40 18.46 -9.27
CA ALA A 13 -2.45 18.51 -8.15
C ALA A 13 -2.01 17.10 -7.74
N HIS A 14 -2.93 16.12 -7.73
CA HIS A 14 -2.61 14.73 -7.46
C HIS A 14 -1.74 14.10 -8.56
N ALA A 15 -2.03 14.36 -9.83
CA ALA A 15 -1.24 13.86 -10.96
C ALA A 15 0.20 14.37 -10.97
N LEU A 16 0.45 15.57 -10.42
CA LEU A 16 1.77 16.18 -10.32
C LEU A 16 2.52 15.83 -9.01
N ARG A 17 1.86 15.15 -8.07
CA ARG A 17 2.43 14.88 -6.74
C ARG A 17 3.43 13.73 -6.80
N ALA A 18 4.72 14.06 -6.71
CA ALA A 18 5.77 13.06 -6.54
C ALA A 18 6.02 12.78 -5.05
N GLN A 19 6.14 11.50 -4.68
CA GLN A 19 6.56 11.12 -3.33
C GLN A 19 8.02 11.51 -3.10
N ARG A 20 8.28 12.20 -1.98
CA ARG A 20 9.64 12.60 -1.57
C ARG A 20 10.20 11.60 -0.55
N GLY A 21 11.47 11.26 -0.69
CA GLY A 21 12.16 10.35 0.24
C GLY A 21 13.57 9.97 -0.21
N PRO A 22 14.38 9.37 0.67
CA PRO A 22 15.74 8.93 0.33
C PRO A 22 15.71 7.81 -0.71
N VAL A 23 16.66 7.79 -1.64
CA VAL A 23 16.74 6.79 -2.73
C VAL A 23 16.90 5.38 -2.13
N PRO A 24 16.06 4.40 -2.51
CA PRO A 24 16.15 3.04 -1.99
C PRO A 24 17.26 2.27 -2.71
N TRP A 25 18.52 2.59 -2.45
CA TRP A 25 19.68 2.01 -3.14
C TRP A 25 19.70 0.48 -3.19
N SER A 26 19.26 -0.19 -2.13
CA SER A 26 19.18 -1.65 -2.13
C SER A 26 18.18 -2.16 -3.17
N ALA A 27 17.04 -1.50 -3.36
CA ALA A 27 16.08 -1.86 -4.39
C ALA A 27 16.61 -1.53 -5.79
N VAL A 28 17.33 -0.42 -5.95
CA VAL A 28 17.98 -0.04 -7.21
C VAL A 28 18.98 -1.11 -7.66
N VAL A 29 19.85 -1.56 -6.76
CA VAL A 29 20.82 -2.63 -7.05
C VAL A 29 20.11 -3.94 -7.39
N ARG A 30 19.08 -4.32 -6.62
CA ARG A 30 18.27 -5.52 -6.94
C ARG A 30 17.60 -5.44 -8.30
N GLY A 31 17.05 -4.28 -8.64
CA GLY A 31 16.42 -4.01 -9.93
C GLY A 31 17.40 -4.11 -11.09
N ALA A 32 18.62 -3.58 -10.92
CA ALA A 32 19.71 -3.70 -11.90
C ALA A 32 20.09 -5.17 -12.16
N LEU A 33 20.12 -5.97 -11.08
CA LEU A 33 20.49 -7.38 -11.13
C LEU A 33 19.32 -8.32 -11.51
N ALA A 34 18.12 -7.78 -11.74
CA ALA A 34 16.92 -8.59 -11.96
C ALA A 34 16.77 -9.02 -13.43
N ALA A 35 16.19 -8.16 -14.26
CA ALA A 35 15.80 -8.52 -15.63
C ALA A 35 16.99 -8.60 -16.60
N GLY A 36 17.97 -7.70 -16.46
CA GLY A 36 19.12 -7.61 -17.37
C GLY A 36 20.01 -8.86 -17.39
N PRO A 37 20.55 -9.31 -16.24
CA PRO A 37 21.41 -10.50 -16.19
C PRO A 37 20.71 -11.79 -16.63
N VAL A 38 19.42 -11.94 -16.28
CA VAL A 38 18.61 -13.10 -16.72
C VAL A 38 18.45 -13.10 -18.24
N LEU A 39 18.17 -11.94 -18.83
CA LEU A 39 18.07 -11.79 -20.27
C LEU A 39 19.42 -12.06 -20.96
N LEU A 40 20.52 -11.53 -20.41
CA LEU A 40 21.87 -11.76 -20.93
C LEU A 40 22.21 -13.26 -20.96
N GLY A 41 22.00 -13.96 -19.84
CA GLY A 41 22.25 -15.39 -19.76
C GLY A 41 21.42 -16.19 -20.76
N ALA A 42 20.15 -15.81 -20.97
CA ALA A 42 19.29 -16.47 -21.94
C ALA A 42 19.72 -16.22 -23.40
N VAL A 43 20.18 -15.00 -23.73
CA VAL A 43 20.72 -14.67 -25.05
C VAL A 43 22.00 -15.46 -25.32
N LEU A 44 22.90 -15.57 -24.34
CA LEU A 44 24.13 -16.36 -24.45
C LEU A 44 23.87 -17.86 -24.62
N LEU A 45 22.73 -18.35 -24.12
CA LEU A 45 22.29 -19.74 -24.26
C LEU A 45 21.41 -19.99 -25.51
N ASP A 46 21.25 -18.99 -26.38
CA ASP A 46 20.38 -19.03 -27.56
C ASP A 46 18.90 -19.37 -27.23
N ARG A 47 18.43 -18.86 -26.08
CA ARG A 47 17.07 -19.03 -25.55
C ARG A 47 16.39 -17.68 -25.34
N THR A 48 16.57 -16.76 -26.29
CA THR A 48 16.13 -15.36 -26.19
C THR A 48 14.64 -15.21 -25.91
N SER A 49 13.79 -16.02 -26.53
CA SER A 49 12.34 -16.02 -26.32
C SER A 49 11.96 -16.25 -24.85
N LEU A 50 12.51 -17.30 -24.23
CA LEU A 50 12.33 -17.60 -22.81
C LEU A 50 13.00 -16.55 -21.91
N GLY A 51 14.14 -15.98 -22.35
CA GLY A 51 14.81 -14.88 -21.69
C GLY A 51 13.94 -13.62 -21.55
N VAL A 52 13.22 -13.25 -22.61
CA VAL A 52 12.26 -12.14 -22.61
C VAL A 52 11.13 -12.41 -21.62
N VAL A 53 10.56 -13.62 -21.63
CA VAL A 53 9.48 -14.00 -20.69
C VAL A 53 9.97 -13.97 -19.24
N ALA A 54 11.18 -14.47 -18.98
CA ALA A 54 11.80 -14.40 -17.66
C ALA A 54 12.05 -12.95 -17.22
N ALA A 55 12.54 -12.09 -18.12
CA ALA A 55 12.73 -10.67 -17.85
C ALA A 55 11.40 -9.95 -17.53
N ILE A 56 10.30 -10.29 -18.21
CA ILE A 56 8.95 -9.79 -17.88
C ILE A 56 8.55 -10.24 -16.48
N GLY A 57 8.77 -11.51 -16.13
CA GLY A 57 8.53 -12.04 -14.78
C GLY A 57 9.32 -11.29 -13.69
N ALA A 58 10.61 -11.04 -13.94
CA ALA A 58 11.48 -10.26 -13.06
C ALA A 58 11.00 -8.81 -12.93
N MET A 59 10.61 -8.17 -14.03
CA MET A 59 10.06 -6.80 -14.04
C MET A 59 8.77 -6.71 -13.20
N LEU A 60 7.81 -7.61 -13.43
CA LEU A 60 6.53 -7.59 -12.72
C LEU A 60 6.71 -7.91 -11.23
N ALA A 61 7.67 -8.75 -10.87
CA ALA A 61 8.08 -8.96 -9.48
C ALA A 61 8.74 -7.69 -8.89
N GLY A 62 9.57 -6.99 -9.67
CA GLY A 62 10.22 -5.72 -9.31
C GLY A 62 9.23 -4.60 -9.01
N ILE A 63 8.14 -4.50 -9.77
CA ILE A 63 7.05 -3.55 -9.50
C ILE A 63 6.37 -3.85 -8.15
N ASN A 64 6.33 -5.12 -7.73
CA ASN A 64 5.80 -5.54 -6.43
C ASN A 64 6.86 -5.52 -5.31
N ASP A 65 8.11 -5.14 -5.61
CA ASP A 65 9.24 -5.13 -4.68
C ASP A 65 9.19 -3.94 -3.71
N ARG A 66 8.26 -3.98 -2.76
CA ARG A 66 8.11 -2.91 -1.75
C ARG A 66 9.10 -3.06 -0.58
N PRO A 67 9.45 -1.95 0.11
CA PRO A 67 10.12 -2.01 1.41
C PRO A 67 9.37 -2.91 2.40
N GLY A 68 10.08 -3.49 3.36
CA GLY A 68 9.50 -4.34 4.40
C GLY A 68 10.25 -5.67 4.56
N SER A 69 9.75 -6.50 5.49
CA SER A 69 10.41 -7.74 5.90
C SER A 69 10.66 -8.71 4.74
N ARG A 70 11.72 -9.51 4.89
CA ARG A 70 12.06 -10.57 3.92
C ARG A 70 10.95 -11.62 3.86
N ARG A 71 10.32 -11.93 5.00
CA ARG A 71 9.18 -12.86 5.09
C ARG A 71 7.97 -12.36 4.32
N ALA A 72 7.59 -11.09 4.50
CA ALA A 72 6.50 -10.50 3.74
C ALA A 72 6.81 -10.46 2.22
N ALA A 73 8.07 -10.31 1.85
CA ALA A 73 8.50 -10.31 0.45
C ALA A 73 8.20 -11.62 -0.26
N VAL A 74 8.40 -12.78 0.37
CA VAL A 74 8.13 -14.09 -0.24
C VAL A 74 6.68 -14.18 -0.73
N ARG A 75 5.70 -13.83 0.12
CA ARG A 75 4.29 -13.82 -0.33
C ARG A 75 3.98 -12.70 -1.30
N ARG A 76 4.54 -11.50 -1.08
CA ARG A 76 4.25 -10.33 -1.91
C ARG A 76 4.78 -10.46 -3.34
N LEU A 77 5.92 -11.13 -3.54
CA LEU A 77 6.48 -11.40 -4.86
C LEU A 77 5.98 -12.75 -5.41
N GLY A 78 5.94 -13.79 -4.57
CA GLY A 78 5.61 -15.16 -4.99
C GLY A 78 4.14 -15.37 -5.36
N MET A 79 3.17 -14.85 -4.57
CA MET A 79 1.75 -15.05 -4.90
C MET A 79 1.37 -14.40 -6.23
N PRO A 80 1.76 -13.14 -6.52
CA PRO A 80 1.56 -12.60 -7.85
C PRO A 80 2.28 -13.39 -8.94
N ALA A 81 3.52 -13.82 -8.72
CA ALA A 81 4.28 -14.56 -9.72
C ALA A 81 3.59 -15.88 -10.12
N LEU A 82 3.06 -16.62 -9.13
CA LEU A 82 2.26 -17.83 -9.38
C LEU A 82 0.98 -17.53 -10.16
N ALA A 83 0.28 -16.45 -9.79
CA ALA A 83 -0.93 -16.03 -10.50
C ALA A 83 -0.61 -15.58 -11.94
N GLY A 84 0.51 -14.88 -12.15
CA GLY A 84 1.01 -14.52 -13.48
C GLY A 84 1.37 -15.73 -14.33
N ALA A 85 2.06 -16.73 -13.77
CA ALA A 85 2.36 -17.97 -14.47
C ALA A 85 1.09 -18.75 -14.86
N ALA A 86 0.11 -18.85 -13.95
CA ALA A 86 -1.20 -19.42 -14.26
C ALA A 86 -1.93 -18.63 -15.35
N GLY A 87 -1.86 -17.30 -15.30
CA GLY A 87 -2.40 -16.43 -16.35
C GLY A 87 -1.75 -16.69 -17.69
N LEU A 88 -0.43 -16.79 -17.74
CA LEU A 88 0.32 -17.06 -18.97
C LEU A 88 -0.04 -18.42 -19.56
N LEU A 89 -0.21 -19.46 -18.72
CA LEU A 89 -0.70 -20.77 -19.15
C LEU A 89 -2.09 -20.70 -19.77
N VAL A 90 -3.05 -20.10 -19.05
CA VAL A 90 -4.44 -19.94 -19.50
C VAL A 90 -4.51 -19.11 -20.77
N GLY A 91 -3.73 -18.03 -20.84
CA GLY A 91 -3.66 -17.15 -22.01
C GLY A 91 -3.13 -17.88 -23.23
N THR A 92 -1.99 -18.58 -23.09
CA THR A 92 -1.37 -19.32 -24.19
C THR A 92 -2.31 -20.41 -24.70
N SER A 93 -2.84 -21.26 -23.81
CA SER A 93 -3.75 -22.33 -24.22
C SER A 93 -5.04 -21.80 -24.86
N ALA A 94 -5.60 -20.73 -24.31
CA ALA A 94 -6.81 -20.10 -24.86
C ALA A 94 -6.55 -19.44 -26.22
N GLY A 95 -5.42 -18.75 -26.38
CA GLY A 95 -5.04 -18.10 -27.65
C GLY A 95 -4.85 -19.09 -28.78
N ASP A 96 -4.28 -20.27 -28.48
CA ASP A 96 -4.03 -21.31 -29.48
C ASP A 96 -5.30 -22.05 -29.93
N HIS A 97 -6.32 -22.16 -29.07
CA HIS A 97 -7.47 -23.06 -29.30
C HIS A 97 -8.83 -22.35 -29.43
N LEU A 98 -8.98 -21.10 -28.96
CA LEU A 98 -10.28 -20.42 -28.93
C LEU A 98 -10.39 -19.38 -30.04
N GLY A 99 -11.59 -19.31 -30.64
CA GLY A 99 -11.95 -18.21 -31.54
C GLY A 99 -12.08 -16.87 -30.81
N PRO A 100 -12.13 -15.74 -31.55
CA PRO A 100 -12.03 -14.40 -30.96
C PRO A 100 -13.09 -14.06 -29.91
N LEU A 101 -14.33 -14.49 -30.15
CA LEU A 101 -15.44 -14.30 -29.22
C LEU A 101 -15.25 -15.12 -27.94
N ALA A 102 -14.89 -16.40 -28.07
CA ALA A 102 -14.69 -17.30 -26.93
C ALA A 102 -13.51 -16.84 -26.06
N LEU A 103 -12.41 -16.40 -26.68
CA LEU A 103 -11.27 -15.81 -25.97
C LEU A 103 -11.67 -14.55 -25.21
N THR A 104 -12.45 -13.67 -25.83
CA THR A 104 -12.95 -12.44 -25.20
C THR A 104 -13.82 -12.76 -23.98
N LEU A 105 -14.75 -13.71 -24.09
CA LEU A 105 -15.61 -14.13 -22.99
C LEU A 105 -14.81 -14.76 -21.84
N LEU A 106 -13.84 -15.63 -22.16
CA LEU A 106 -12.97 -16.24 -21.16
C LEU A 106 -12.16 -15.19 -20.42
N LEU A 107 -11.47 -14.30 -21.13
CA LEU A 107 -10.66 -13.25 -20.51
C LEU A 107 -11.50 -12.26 -19.70
N THR A 108 -12.73 -11.97 -20.14
CA THR A 108 -13.71 -11.18 -19.35
C THR A 108 -14.08 -11.89 -18.04
N ALA A 109 -14.33 -13.20 -18.08
CA ALA A 109 -14.62 -14.00 -16.89
C ALA A 109 -13.43 -14.07 -15.92
N VAL A 110 -12.21 -14.24 -16.44
CA VAL A 110 -10.97 -14.14 -15.65
C VAL A 110 -10.85 -12.75 -15.03
N GLY A 111 -11.19 -11.69 -15.78
CA GLY A 111 -11.30 -10.31 -15.31
C GLY A 111 -12.22 -10.16 -14.10
N LEU A 112 -13.41 -10.77 -14.16
CA LEU A 112 -14.39 -10.75 -13.07
C LEU A 112 -13.86 -11.42 -11.79
N LEU A 113 -13.26 -12.61 -11.94
CA LEU A 113 -12.69 -13.36 -10.82
C LEU A 113 -11.49 -12.64 -10.21
N ALA A 114 -10.52 -12.26 -11.03
CA ALA A 114 -9.30 -11.55 -10.62
C ALA A 114 -9.63 -10.20 -9.98
N GLY A 115 -10.60 -9.48 -10.56
CA GLY A 115 -11.12 -8.26 -10.01
C GLY A 115 -11.70 -8.48 -8.62
N SER A 116 -12.68 -9.38 -8.47
CA SER A 116 -13.34 -9.65 -7.20
C SER A 116 -12.35 -10.04 -6.07
N VAL A 117 -11.33 -10.84 -6.39
CA VAL A 117 -10.27 -11.25 -5.45
C VAL A 117 -9.38 -10.07 -5.03
N SER A 118 -9.20 -9.07 -5.90
CA SER A 118 -8.35 -7.91 -5.60
C SER A 118 -8.86 -7.07 -4.42
N ALA A 119 -10.15 -7.15 -4.08
CA ALA A 119 -10.74 -6.46 -2.94
C ALA A 119 -10.25 -6.98 -1.57
N VAL A 120 -9.59 -8.14 -1.52
CA VAL A 120 -9.11 -8.76 -0.27
C VAL A 120 -7.88 -8.03 0.29
N GLY A 121 -7.08 -7.39 -0.57
CA GLY A 121 -5.93 -6.60 -0.14
C GLY A 121 -4.80 -6.52 -1.18
N PRO A 122 -3.69 -5.84 -0.86
CA PRO A 122 -2.66 -5.47 -1.84
C PRO A 122 -1.98 -6.66 -2.54
N ILE A 123 -1.75 -7.77 -1.82
CA ILE A 123 -1.17 -8.99 -2.39
C ILE A 123 -2.14 -9.64 -3.38
N ALA A 124 -3.42 -9.72 -3.00
CA ALA A 124 -4.47 -10.28 -3.86
C ALA A 124 -4.70 -9.42 -5.12
N SER A 125 -4.69 -8.09 -4.98
CA SER A 125 -4.68 -7.15 -6.10
C SER A 125 -3.45 -7.31 -7.00
N GLY A 126 -2.26 -7.48 -6.42
CA GLY A 126 -1.04 -7.80 -7.16
C GLY A 126 -1.17 -9.09 -7.98
N ALA A 127 -1.74 -10.13 -7.37
CA ALA A 127 -2.00 -11.41 -8.03
C ALA A 127 -3.04 -11.30 -9.15
N GLY A 128 -4.16 -10.60 -8.92
CA GLY A 128 -5.15 -10.35 -9.96
C GLY A 128 -4.59 -9.56 -11.14
N THR A 129 -3.77 -8.53 -10.86
CA THR A 129 -3.09 -7.75 -11.91
C THR A 129 -2.16 -8.62 -12.75
N GLN A 130 -1.30 -9.42 -12.10
CA GLN A 130 -0.35 -10.28 -12.82
C GLN A 130 -1.07 -11.39 -13.59
N LEU A 131 -2.13 -11.98 -13.05
CA LEU A 131 -2.96 -12.97 -13.73
C LEU A 131 -3.53 -12.42 -15.04
N LEU A 132 -4.12 -11.21 -15.02
CA LEU A 132 -4.75 -10.61 -16.21
C LEU A 132 -3.73 -10.10 -17.24
N VAL A 133 -2.65 -9.47 -16.77
CA VAL A 133 -1.58 -9.01 -17.67
C VAL A 133 -0.93 -10.22 -18.34
N ALA A 134 -0.58 -11.25 -17.58
CA ALA A 134 0.06 -12.44 -18.13
C ALA A 134 -0.88 -13.26 -19.02
N SER A 135 -2.20 -13.32 -18.75
CA SER A 135 -3.14 -13.99 -19.65
C SER A 135 -3.30 -13.27 -20.98
N SER A 136 -3.32 -11.93 -20.99
CA SER A 136 -3.31 -11.18 -22.25
C SER A 136 -2.02 -11.39 -23.04
N ILE A 137 -0.85 -11.37 -22.39
CA ILE A 137 0.45 -11.64 -23.01
C ILE A 137 0.49 -13.08 -23.55
N GLY A 138 0.01 -14.05 -22.76
CA GLY A 138 -0.06 -15.46 -23.15
C GLY A 138 -0.84 -15.65 -24.44
N ALA A 139 -2.02 -15.03 -24.52
CA ALA A 139 -2.94 -15.17 -25.63
C ALA A 139 -2.52 -14.46 -26.92
N GLY A 140 -1.75 -13.37 -26.82
CA GLY A 140 -1.45 -12.53 -27.99
C GLY A 140 0.02 -12.44 -28.39
N MET A 141 0.98 -12.82 -27.54
CA MET A 141 2.40 -12.73 -27.87
C MET A 141 2.83 -14.00 -28.63
N PRO A 142 3.28 -13.88 -29.90
CA PRO A 142 3.70 -15.02 -30.71
C PRO A 142 5.08 -15.50 -30.23
N LEU A 143 5.13 -16.60 -29.49
CA LEU A 143 6.37 -17.23 -29.07
C LEU A 143 6.38 -18.70 -29.51
N PRO A 144 7.54 -19.23 -29.94
CA PRO A 144 7.66 -20.63 -30.39
C PRO A 144 7.54 -21.63 -29.24
N ASP A 145 7.74 -21.19 -28.00
CA ASP A 145 7.80 -22.05 -26.82
C ASP A 145 6.41 -22.45 -26.32
N ALA A 146 6.30 -23.68 -25.81
CA ALA A 146 5.06 -24.18 -25.23
C ALA A 146 4.65 -23.36 -23.99
N GLY A 147 3.34 -23.25 -23.73
CA GLY A 147 2.81 -22.45 -22.60
C GLY A 147 3.45 -22.77 -21.24
N TRP A 148 3.76 -24.05 -20.97
CA TRP A 148 4.42 -24.44 -19.72
C TRP A 148 5.86 -23.98 -19.61
N GLN A 149 6.61 -23.93 -20.72
CA GLN A 149 7.98 -23.39 -20.76
C GLN A 149 7.97 -21.89 -20.50
N ARG A 150 7.02 -21.16 -21.14
CA ARG A 150 6.79 -19.73 -20.90
C ARG A 150 6.48 -19.48 -19.41
N ALA A 151 5.59 -20.28 -18.82
CA ALA A 151 5.21 -20.15 -17.42
C ALA A 151 6.39 -20.43 -16.46
N LEU A 152 7.20 -21.46 -16.73
CA LEU A 152 8.41 -21.73 -15.96
C LEU A 152 9.42 -20.60 -16.09
N ALA A 153 9.69 -20.10 -17.29
CA ALA A 153 10.60 -18.98 -17.51
C ALA A 153 10.16 -17.73 -16.75
N PHE A 154 8.85 -17.42 -16.78
CA PHE A 154 8.26 -16.33 -16.01
C PHE A 154 8.51 -16.49 -14.49
N LEU A 155 8.29 -17.69 -13.95
CA LEU A 155 8.56 -18.01 -12.54
C LEU A 155 10.05 -17.95 -12.22
N THR A 156 10.93 -18.39 -13.11
CA THR A 156 12.38 -18.31 -12.95
C THR A 156 12.82 -16.86 -12.81
N GLY A 157 12.33 -15.96 -13.67
CA GLY A 157 12.66 -14.54 -13.57
C GLY A 157 12.14 -13.87 -12.29
N ALA A 158 10.89 -14.15 -11.90
CA ALA A 158 10.35 -13.65 -10.64
C ALA A 158 11.06 -14.24 -9.41
N GLY A 159 11.40 -15.53 -9.48
CA GLY A 159 12.15 -16.27 -8.46
C GLY A 159 13.60 -15.79 -8.32
N TRP A 160 14.23 -15.38 -9.43
CA TRP A 160 15.56 -14.79 -9.43
C TRP A 160 15.60 -13.48 -8.63
N LEU A 161 14.66 -12.55 -8.89
CA LEU A 161 14.56 -11.33 -8.09
C LEU A 161 14.31 -11.64 -6.60
N LEU A 162 13.46 -12.62 -6.31
CA LEU A 162 13.21 -13.05 -4.94
C LEU A 162 14.48 -13.61 -4.28
N ALA A 163 15.27 -14.42 -4.99
CA ALA A 163 16.54 -14.95 -4.52
C ALA A 163 17.55 -13.82 -4.26
N VAL A 164 17.70 -12.90 -5.22
CA VAL A 164 18.52 -11.67 -5.09
C VAL A 164 18.10 -10.87 -3.85
N ARG A 165 16.80 -10.74 -3.57
CA ARG A 165 16.29 -10.06 -2.36
C ARG A 165 16.60 -10.79 -1.06
N LEU A 166 16.62 -12.12 -1.07
CA LEU A 166 16.90 -12.93 0.13
C LEU A 166 18.41 -13.01 0.43
N VAL A 167 19.25 -12.96 -0.60
CA VAL A 167 20.71 -13.10 -0.50
C VAL A 167 21.41 -11.76 -0.25
N LEU A 168 21.04 -10.67 -0.93
CA LEU A 168 21.77 -9.41 -0.75
C LEU A 168 21.54 -8.79 0.65
N PRO A 169 22.60 -8.34 1.34
CA PRO A 169 22.48 -7.62 2.60
C PRO A 169 21.77 -6.28 2.40
N THR A 170 20.94 -5.90 3.35
CA THR A 170 20.38 -4.54 3.43
C THR A 170 21.49 -3.59 3.94
N PRO A 171 21.85 -2.52 3.21
CA PRO A 171 23.07 -1.73 3.44
C PRO A 171 23.29 -1.15 4.85
N ARG A 172 22.26 -1.11 5.70
CA ARG A 172 22.35 -0.60 7.09
C ARG A 172 22.49 -1.67 8.16
N ALA A 173 22.52 -2.96 7.80
CA ALA A 173 22.74 -4.03 8.76
C ALA A 173 24.24 -4.25 8.99
N THR A 174 24.87 -3.37 9.75
CA THR A 174 26.21 -3.61 10.29
C THR A 174 26.07 -4.45 11.56
N ALA A 175 26.46 -5.73 11.48
CA ALA A 175 26.49 -6.75 12.55
C ALA A 175 25.17 -7.52 12.83
N GLY A 176 25.17 -8.83 12.54
CA GLY A 176 24.21 -9.82 13.05
C GLY A 176 23.26 -10.47 12.02
N ASP A 177 22.43 -11.39 12.52
CA ASP A 177 21.47 -12.21 11.76
C ASP A 177 20.53 -11.34 10.89
N PHE A 178 20.82 -11.28 9.58
CA PHE A 178 20.13 -10.43 8.59
C PHE A 178 18.65 -10.75 8.39
N ARG A 179 18.15 -11.82 9.02
CA ARG A 179 16.78 -12.33 8.88
C ARG A 179 15.70 -11.32 9.29
N PHE A 180 15.99 -10.42 10.25
CA PHE A 180 15.01 -9.49 10.84
C PHE A 180 15.28 -8.00 10.58
N GLY A 181 16.16 -7.65 9.62
CA GLY A 181 16.55 -6.25 9.40
C GLY A 181 15.36 -5.33 9.07
N GLY A 182 14.44 -5.78 8.19
CA GLY A 182 13.27 -4.99 7.83
C GLY A 182 12.25 -4.85 8.95
N GLU A 183 12.11 -5.88 9.79
CA GLU A 183 11.27 -5.87 10.98
C GLU A 183 11.84 -4.91 12.03
N ARG A 184 13.16 -4.90 12.25
CA ARG A 184 13.84 -3.94 13.14
C ARG A 184 13.68 -2.51 12.65
N ASP A 185 13.89 -2.25 11.37
CA ASP A 185 13.70 -0.91 10.78
C ASP A 185 12.26 -0.41 10.99
N ALA A 186 11.26 -1.28 10.82
CA ALA A 186 9.86 -0.92 11.02
C ALA A 186 9.54 -0.60 12.49
N VAL A 187 10.04 -1.40 13.43
CA VAL A 187 9.87 -1.12 14.87
C VAL A 187 10.63 0.15 15.28
N ALA A 188 11.85 0.36 14.79
CA ALA A 188 12.62 1.58 15.04
C ALA A 188 11.91 2.83 14.51
N ALA A 189 11.25 2.73 13.35
CA ALA A 189 10.47 3.83 12.78
C ALA A 189 9.28 4.25 13.68
N VAL A 190 8.74 3.35 14.51
CA VAL A 190 7.73 3.71 15.52
C VAL A 190 8.33 4.65 16.56
N TYR A 191 9.50 4.30 17.10
CA TYR A 191 10.19 5.12 18.10
C TYR A 191 10.62 6.49 17.55
N ASP A 192 11.10 6.54 16.30
CA ASP A 192 11.36 7.81 15.61
C ASP A 192 10.08 8.65 15.46
N ALA A 193 8.96 8.01 15.11
CA ALA A 193 7.69 8.71 14.95
C ALA A 193 7.13 9.23 16.29
N VAL A 194 7.35 8.49 17.39
CA VAL A 194 7.09 8.97 18.75
C VAL A 194 7.94 10.20 19.05
N ALA A 195 9.25 10.15 18.80
CA ALA A 195 10.15 11.29 19.01
C ALA A 195 9.69 12.52 18.20
N ALA A 196 9.39 12.32 16.92
CA ALA A 196 8.96 13.39 16.02
C ALA A 196 7.59 13.99 16.40
N LEU A 197 6.69 13.19 16.98
CA LEU A 197 5.43 13.70 17.53
C LEU A 197 5.66 14.53 18.80
N LEU A 198 6.55 14.09 19.70
CA LEU A 198 6.93 14.85 20.88
C LEU A 198 7.57 16.19 20.51
N ASP A 199 8.47 16.21 19.52
CA ASP A 199 9.09 17.46 19.04
C ASP A 199 8.09 18.43 18.41
N ALA A 200 7.00 17.91 17.84
CA ALA A 200 5.95 18.71 17.20
C ALA A 200 4.80 19.08 18.14
N ALA A 201 4.80 18.59 19.39
CA ALA A 201 3.77 18.94 20.37
C ALA A 201 3.73 20.46 20.59
N GLY A 202 2.53 21.04 20.60
CA GLY A 202 2.32 22.49 20.67
C GLY A 202 2.60 23.27 19.37
N THR A 203 2.78 22.58 18.24
CA THR A 203 2.90 23.20 16.91
C THR A 203 1.80 22.72 15.97
N ASP A 204 1.57 23.45 14.88
CA ASP A 204 0.61 23.07 13.82
C ASP A 204 0.95 21.72 13.15
N ASP A 205 2.20 21.26 13.27
CA ASP A 205 2.67 19.98 12.70
C ASP A 205 2.27 18.75 13.52
N ALA A 206 1.77 18.91 14.76
CA ALA A 206 1.44 17.82 15.67
C ALA A 206 0.48 16.79 15.04
N THR A 207 -0.58 17.25 14.37
CA THR A 207 -1.56 16.38 13.72
C THR A 207 -0.94 15.55 12.59
N THR A 208 -0.05 16.16 11.80
CA THR A 208 0.67 15.49 10.72
C THR A 208 1.61 14.41 11.28
N ARG A 209 2.33 14.72 12.36
CA ARG A 209 3.22 13.75 13.04
C ARG A 209 2.45 12.63 13.72
N ARG A 210 1.26 12.90 14.27
CA ARG A 210 0.38 11.88 14.83
C ARG A 210 -0.06 10.88 13.76
N ALA A 211 -0.49 11.36 12.60
CA ALA A 211 -0.83 10.50 11.48
C ALA A 211 0.38 9.65 11.02
N ALA A 212 1.59 10.22 11.02
CA ALA A 212 2.81 9.48 10.73
C ALA A 212 3.11 8.39 11.78
N LEU A 213 2.87 8.65 13.06
CA LEU A 213 2.99 7.66 14.14
C LEU A 213 2.01 6.50 13.97
N THR A 214 0.73 6.77 13.66
CA THR A 214 -0.24 5.73 13.33
C THR A 214 0.25 4.87 12.16
N SER A 215 0.75 5.50 11.09
CA SER A 215 1.28 4.76 9.94
C SER A 215 2.50 3.91 10.29
N ALA A 216 3.40 4.40 11.14
CA ALA A 216 4.56 3.63 11.60
C ALA A 216 4.15 2.41 12.45
N LEU A 217 3.19 2.57 13.37
CA LEU A 217 2.62 1.46 14.15
C LEU A 217 1.95 0.41 13.26
N ASP A 218 1.27 0.85 12.20
CA ASP A 218 0.67 -0.05 11.23
C ASP A 218 1.72 -0.85 10.45
N GLN A 219 2.74 -0.16 9.93
CA GLN A 219 3.84 -0.78 9.19
C GLN A 219 4.66 -1.76 10.05
N ALA A 220 4.94 -1.42 11.30
CA ALA A 220 5.64 -2.29 12.25
C ALA A 220 4.86 -3.57 12.53
N GLN A 221 3.56 -3.46 12.80
CA GLN A 221 2.70 -4.62 13.01
C GLN A 221 2.62 -5.49 11.76
N ASP A 222 2.45 -4.91 10.57
CA ASP A 222 2.42 -5.66 9.31
C ASP A 222 3.75 -6.39 9.05
N ALA A 223 4.87 -5.79 9.45
CA ALA A 223 6.19 -6.42 9.36
C ALA A 223 6.32 -7.63 10.31
N LEU A 224 5.81 -7.52 11.55
CA LEU A 224 5.87 -8.55 12.59
C LEU A 224 4.83 -9.67 12.42
N THR A 225 3.65 -9.34 11.90
CA THR A 225 2.52 -10.26 11.70
C THR A 225 2.54 -10.97 10.34
N GLY A 226 3.64 -10.82 9.59
CA GLY A 226 3.84 -11.48 8.31
C GLY A 226 3.53 -12.99 8.37
N PRO A 227 3.12 -13.59 7.24
CA PRO A 227 2.54 -14.93 7.23
C PRO A 227 3.41 -15.97 7.91
N ARG A 228 2.94 -16.41 9.08
CA ARG A 228 3.65 -17.40 9.86
C ARG A 228 3.43 -18.79 9.27
N LEU A 229 4.52 -19.54 9.09
CA LEU A 229 4.46 -21.01 9.03
C LEU A 229 4.16 -21.60 10.41
N ARG A 230 4.36 -20.85 11.50
CA ARG A 230 4.21 -21.31 12.90
C ARG A 230 3.52 -20.28 13.79
N ARG A 231 2.51 -20.68 14.57
CA ARG A 231 1.74 -19.76 15.44
C ARG A 231 2.59 -19.02 16.48
N TYR A 232 3.72 -19.56 16.91
CA TYR A 232 4.56 -19.04 17.99
C TYR A 232 5.87 -18.44 17.48
N ALA A 233 6.39 -17.43 18.19
CA ALA A 233 7.71 -16.86 17.93
C ALA A 233 8.79 -17.96 18.05
N SER A 234 9.45 -18.25 16.93
CA SER A 234 10.34 -19.42 16.80
C SER A 234 11.73 -19.20 17.41
N SER A 235 12.11 -17.95 17.69
CA SER A 235 13.44 -17.58 18.18
C SER A 235 13.39 -16.51 19.27
N ALA A 236 14.41 -16.48 20.13
CA ALA A 236 14.57 -15.44 21.15
C ALA A 236 14.68 -14.03 20.54
N ALA A 237 15.34 -13.91 19.38
CA ALA A 237 15.44 -12.65 18.65
C ALA A 237 14.06 -12.13 18.17
N GLU A 238 13.19 -13.03 17.72
CA GLU A 238 11.82 -12.70 17.33
C GLU A 238 10.99 -12.26 18.54
N ARG A 239 11.06 -12.98 19.68
CA ARG A 239 10.38 -12.58 20.93
C ARG A 239 10.85 -11.22 21.43
N ARG A 240 12.15 -10.97 21.44
CA ARG A 240 12.73 -9.66 21.81
C ARG A 240 12.16 -8.53 20.95
N LEU A 241 12.04 -8.74 19.64
CA LEU A 241 11.49 -7.72 18.75
C LEU A 241 10.00 -7.48 18.97
N HIS A 242 9.23 -8.53 19.30
CA HIS A 242 7.83 -8.38 19.70
C HIS A 242 7.70 -7.61 21.01
N ALA A 243 8.57 -7.89 22.00
CA ALA A 243 8.63 -7.16 23.27
C ALA A 243 8.93 -5.67 23.04
N GLN A 244 9.91 -5.36 22.19
CA GLN A 244 10.28 -3.99 21.82
C GLN A 244 9.08 -3.28 21.17
N TYR A 245 8.40 -3.90 20.20
CA TYR A 245 7.22 -3.30 19.62
C TYR A 245 6.08 -3.08 20.63
N ALA A 246 5.82 -4.06 21.51
CA ALA A 246 4.81 -3.90 22.56
C ALA A 246 5.15 -2.74 23.52
N ALA A 247 6.42 -2.57 23.86
CA ALA A 247 6.90 -1.46 24.67
C ALA A 247 6.77 -0.08 24.00
N ALA A 248 6.60 -0.02 22.68
CA ALA A 248 6.34 1.22 21.97
C ALA A 248 4.88 1.70 22.10
N LEU A 249 3.93 0.80 22.43
CA LEU A 249 2.51 1.15 22.50
C LEU A 249 2.18 2.18 23.61
N PRO A 250 2.65 2.02 24.87
CA PRO A 250 2.45 3.04 25.91
C PRO A 250 3.13 4.37 25.58
N LEU A 251 4.32 4.33 24.97
CA LEU A 251 5.04 5.53 24.52
C LEU A 251 4.22 6.31 23.47
N ALA A 252 3.58 5.60 22.55
CA ALA A 252 2.71 6.20 21.55
C ALA A 252 1.44 6.82 22.16
N GLU A 253 0.88 6.25 23.22
CA GLU A 253 -0.25 6.83 23.96
C GLU A 253 0.16 8.11 24.69
N ALA A 254 1.26 8.06 25.45
CA ALA A 254 1.77 9.22 26.17
C ALA A 254 2.12 10.37 25.20
N ALA A 255 2.76 10.08 24.07
CA ALA A 255 3.06 11.09 23.06
C ALA A 255 1.80 11.67 22.39
N THR A 256 0.75 10.87 22.19
CA THR A 256 -0.53 11.36 21.66
C THR A 256 -1.24 12.26 22.68
N ALA A 257 -1.23 11.87 23.96
CA ALA A 257 -1.81 12.68 25.03
C ALA A 257 -1.07 14.02 25.22
N LEU A 258 0.26 14.03 25.12
CA LEU A 258 1.06 15.26 25.15
C LEU A 258 0.77 16.16 23.94
N ALA A 259 0.71 15.58 22.74
CA ALA A 259 0.37 16.33 21.54
C ALA A 259 -1.03 16.94 21.61
N TRP A 260 -1.99 16.23 22.24
CA TRP A 260 -3.35 16.71 22.48
C TRP A 260 -3.40 17.85 23.51
N ALA A 261 -2.62 17.76 24.59
CA ALA A 261 -2.55 18.80 25.60
C ALA A 261 -2.06 20.15 25.04
N GLY A 262 -1.33 20.13 23.91
CA GLY A 262 -0.89 21.34 23.21
C GLY A 262 0.33 22.03 23.82
N ASP A 263 0.88 21.49 24.91
CA ASP A 263 2.09 22.02 25.53
C ASP A 263 3.35 21.54 24.80
N ALA A 264 4.28 22.48 24.56
CA ALA A 264 5.56 22.15 23.95
C ALA A 264 6.38 21.21 24.85
N ALA A 265 6.69 20.01 24.34
CA ALA A 265 7.50 19.06 25.08
C ALA A 265 8.98 19.50 25.06
N SER A 266 9.67 19.34 26.19
CA SER A 266 11.11 19.60 26.24
C SER A 266 11.88 18.70 25.27
N ALA A 267 12.99 19.18 24.68
CA ALA A 267 13.86 18.37 23.83
C ALA A 267 14.41 17.10 24.52
N ARG A 268 14.39 17.06 25.86
CA ARG A 268 14.74 15.88 26.67
C ARG A 268 13.72 14.75 26.52
N ALA A 269 12.43 15.06 26.30
CA ALA A 269 11.36 14.07 26.16
C ALA A 269 11.50 13.20 24.89
N SER A 270 12.00 13.77 23.79
CA SER A 270 12.20 13.02 22.54
C SER A 270 13.52 12.25 22.47
N ALA A 271 14.48 12.52 23.37
CA ALA A 271 15.79 11.87 23.38
C ALA A 271 15.73 10.38 23.73
N GLY A 272 14.86 9.98 24.67
CA GLY A 272 14.66 8.58 25.04
C GLY A 272 14.19 7.72 23.86
N PRO A 273 13.07 8.07 23.19
CA PRO A 273 12.59 7.35 22.02
C PRO A 273 13.62 7.27 20.88
N ARG A 274 14.40 8.32 20.61
CA ARG A 274 15.48 8.26 19.59
C ARG A 274 16.55 7.20 19.92
N ARG A 275 16.98 7.12 21.19
CA ARG A 275 17.93 6.10 21.64
C ARG A 275 17.36 4.69 21.54
N LEU A 276 16.07 4.53 21.86
CA LEU A 276 15.37 3.26 21.66
C LEU A 276 15.34 2.86 20.18
N ALA A 277 15.09 3.80 19.27
CA ALA A 277 15.11 3.55 17.83
C ALA A 277 16.48 3.04 17.36
N ASP A 278 17.56 3.69 17.79
CA ASP A 278 18.93 3.28 17.46
C ASP A 278 19.29 1.92 18.04
N ALA A 279 18.85 1.63 19.27
CA ALA A 279 19.05 0.33 19.91
C ALA A 279 18.32 -0.81 19.18
N VAL A 280 17.09 -0.58 18.70
CA VAL A 280 16.37 -1.56 17.86
C VAL A 280 17.11 -1.82 16.56
N ARG A 281 17.60 -0.77 15.88
CA ARG A 281 18.37 -0.91 14.62
C ARG A 281 19.64 -1.71 14.82
N GLY A 282 20.44 -1.33 15.82
CA GLY A 282 21.70 -1.99 16.14
C GLY A 282 21.53 -3.37 16.78
N GLY A 283 20.32 -3.69 17.27
CA GLY A 283 20.10 -4.88 18.09
C GLY A 283 20.84 -4.82 19.44
N THR A 284 21.25 -3.63 19.88
CA THR A 284 22.04 -3.41 21.10
C THR A 284 21.12 -3.19 22.31
N PRO A 285 21.67 -3.17 23.53
CA PRO A 285 21.01 -2.55 24.67
C PRO A 285 20.78 -1.06 24.43
N THR A 286 19.82 -0.48 25.15
CA THR A 286 19.43 0.94 25.02
C THR A 286 20.42 1.89 25.68
N GLY A 287 21.12 1.42 26.71
CA GLY A 287 21.88 2.28 27.62
C GLY A 287 20.96 3.16 28.47
N PRO A 288 21.52 4.13 29.23
CA PRO A 288 20.72 5.00 30.09
C PRO A 288 19.80 5.89 29.25
N LEU A 289 18.50 5.89 29.58
CA LEU A 289 17.48 6.75 28.98
C LEU A 289 17.29 8.01 29.83
N PRO A 290 17.17 9.20 29.23
CA PRO A 290 16.88 10.43 29.97
C PRO A 290 15.42 10.45 30.42
N ALA A 291 15.19 10.59 31.72
CA ALA A 291 13.85 10.75 32.29
C ALA A 291 13.26 12.14 31.96
N PRO A 292 12.02 12.23 31.45
CA PRO A 292 11.32 13.51 31.29
C PRO A 292 10.89 14.09 32.65
N HIS A 293 10.51 15.37 32.66
CA HIS A 293 10.01 16.02 33.88
C HIS A 293 8.63 15.47 34.27
N ARG A 294 8.43 15.05 35.51
CA ARG A 294 7.15 14.48 36.00
C ARG A 294 6.08 15.53 36.39
N SER A 295 6.02 16.67 35.68
CA SER A 295 5.13 17.79 36.02
C SER A 295 3.67 17.58 35.63
N ALA A 296 3.41 16.87 34.53
CA ALA A 296 2.07 16.62 34.01
C ALA A 296 1.76 15.11 33.92
N PRO A 297 0.48 14.70 33.99
CA PRO A 297 0.05 13.31 33.86
C PRO A 297 0.63 12.60 32.63
N ALA A 298 0.59 13.25 31.46
CA ALA A 298 1.10 12.68 30.22
C ALA A 298 2.65 12.57 30.19
N LEU A 299 3.37 13.45 30.92
CA LEU A 299 4.82 13.32 31.08
C LEU A 299 5.20 12.22 32.08
N ARG A 300 4.38 12.00 33.13
CA ARG A 300 4.54 10.85 34.03
C ARG A 300 4.31 9.54 33.30
N ALA A 301 3.25 9.46 32.50
CA ALA A 301 2.99 8.31 31.64
C ALA A 301 4.12 8.06 30.63
N LEU A 302 4.74 9.13 30.09
CA LEU A 302 5.91 9.01 29.22
C LEU A 302 7.13 8.44 29.97
N ASP A 303 7.39 8.90 31.19
CA ASP A 303 8.48 8.38 32.04
C ASP A 303 8.28 6.90 32.38
N ASP A 304 7.07 6.54 32.83
CA ASP A 304 6.72 5.16 33.17
C ASP A 304 6.79 4.24 31.94
N ALA A 305 6.39 4.75 30.77
CA ALA A 305 6.52 4.04 29.50
C ALA A 305 7.99 3.87 29.07
N LEU A 306 8.87 4.84 29.32
CA LEU A 306 10.31 4.72 29.06
C LEU A 306 10.96 3.69 29.99
N LEU A 307 10.57 3.65 31.26
CA LEU A 307 11.03 2.65 32.23
C LEU A 307 10.59 1.24 31.83
N HIS A 308 9.32 1.06 31.45
CA HIS A 308 8.82 -0.20 30.91
C HIS A 308 9.57 -0.62 29.63
N ALA A 309 9.86 0.34 28.75
CA ALA A 309 10.64 0.06 27.55
C ALA A 309 12.08 -0.35 27.87
N ALA A 310 12.77 0.33 28.78
CA ALA A 310 14.10 -0.09 29.22
C ALA A 310 14.10 -1.53 29.74
N HIS A 311 13.14 -1.87 30.60
CA HIS A 311 13.00 -3.22 31.13
C HIS A 311 12.75 -4.28 30.04
N ALA A 312 11.88 -3.96 29.06
CA ALA A 312 11.61 -4.85 27.93
C ALA A 312 12.84 -5.09 27.04
N PHE A 313 13.71 -4.09 26.88
CA PHE A 313 14.95 -4.22 26.10
C PHE A 313 16.01 -5.06 26.81
N ASP A 314 16.02 -5.06 28.14
CA ASP A 314 16.94 -5.80 28.99
C ASP A 314 16.53 -7.27 29.17
N GLN A 315 15.26 -7.55 29.47
CA GLN A 315 14.76 -8.90 29.76
C GLN A 315 14.58 -9.75 28.48
N GLY A 316 14.19 -9.14 27.35
CA GLY A 316 13.93 -9.85 26.10
C GLY A 316 12.74 -10.84 26.14
N GLU A 317 12.01 -10.91 27.25
CA GLU A 317 10.80 -11.74 27.42
C GLU A 317 9.57 -11.03 26.85
N GLY A 318 9.30 -11.25 25.57
CA GLY A 318 8.07 -10.81 24.92
C GLY A 318 7.03 -11.93 24.87
N GLY A 319 5.81 -11.64 25.29
CA GLY A 319 4.64 -12.47 25.01
C GLY A 319 4.27 -12.47 23.53
N ASP A 320 3.43 -13.42 23.11
CA ASP A 320 2.90 -13.43 21.74
C ASP A 320 2.03 -12.19 21.51
N LEU A 321 2.23 -11.51 20.38
CA LEU A 321 1.30 -10.47 19.94
C LEU A 321 -0.11 -11.05 19.86
N HIS A 322 -1.07 -10.43 20.55
CA HIS A 322 -2.49 -10.77 20.39
C HIS A 322 -2.93 -10.42 18.97
N THR A 323 -2.81 -11.40 18.08
CA THR A 323 -3.35 -11.30 16.72
C THR A 323 -4.72 -11.94 16.71
N ARG A 324 -5.76 -11.18 16.33
CA ARG A 324 -7.02 -11.78 15.91
C ARG A 324 -6.86 -12.15 14.43
N PRO A 325 -6.67 -13.44 14.05
CA PRO A 325 -6.58 -13.79 12.64
C PRO A 325 -7.89 -13.41 11.97
N ARG A 326 -7.80 -12.70 10.83
CA ARG A 326 -8.99 -12.48 10.00
C ARG A 326 -9.50 -13.85 9.53
N PRO A 327 -10.72 -14.26 9.92
CA PRO A 327 -11.23 -15.58 9.56
C PRO A 327 -11.32 -15.71 8.04
N ALA A 328 -11.14 -16.92 7.50
CA ALA A 328 -11.28 -17.17 6.07
C ALA A 328 -12.64 -16.69 5.53
N GLY A 329 -13.69 -16.80 6.34
CA GLY A 329 -15.03 -16.26 6.02
C GLY A 329 -15.08 -14.72 5.89
N ALA A 330 -14.16 -13.97 6.49
CA ALA A 330 -14.06 -12.52 6.25
C ALA A 330 -13.44 -12.22 4.87
N ARG A 331 -12.50 -13.06 4.39
CA ARG A 331 -11.93 -12.93 3.05
C ARG A 331 -12.97 -13.23 1.97
N TRP A 332 -13.74 -14.31 2.13
CA TRP A 332 -14.83 -14.63 1.21
C TRP A 332 -15.93 -13.56 1.18
N ARG A 333 -16.29 -13.01 2.35
CA ARG A 333 -17.20 -11.86 2.42
C ARG A 333 -16.66 -10.61 1.73
N ALA A 334 -15.34 -10.40 1.72
CA ALA A 334 -14.74 -9.29 0.98
C ALA A 334 -14.84 -9.49 -0.55
N VAL A 335 -14.62 -10.72 -1.03
CA VAL A 335 -14.71 -11.08 -2.46
C VAL A 335 -16.15 -10.99 -2.97
N PHE A 336 -17.10 -11.60 -2.26
CA PHE A 336 -18.51 -11.64 -2.67
C PHE A 336 -19.33 -10.46 -2.15
N GLY A 337 -18.73 -9.59 -1.34
CA GLY A 337 -19.36 -8.38 -0.84
C GLY A 337 -19.57 -7.33 -1.94
N ALA A 338 -20.27 -6.25 -1.60
CA ALA A 338 -20.59 -5.19 -2.57
C ALA A 338 -19.34 -4.62 -3.26
N GLY A 339 -18.28 -4.34 -2.50
CA GLY A 339 -17.02 -3.80 -3.05
C GLY A 339 -16.29 -4.79 -3.97
N GLY A 340 -16.23 -6.07 -3.61
CA GLY A 340 -15.62 -7.10 -4.46
C GLY A 340 -16.38 -7.31 -5.77
N ARG A 341 -17.72 -7.36 -5.73
CA ARG A 341 -18.55 -7.49 -6.93
C ARG A 341 -18.49 -6.28 -7.84
N GLU A 342 -18.57 -5.07 -7.28
CA GLU A 342 -18.48 -3.83 -8.07
C GLU A 342 -17.14 -3.73 -8.77
N TYR A 343 -16.05 -3.96 -8.02
CA TYR A 343 -14.71 -3.89 -8.58
C TYR A 343 -14.45 -5.02 -9.58
N GLY A 344 -14.90 -6.24 -9.28
CA GLY A 344 -14.89 -7.38 -10.20
C GLY A 344 -15.55 -7.04 -11.53
N LEU A 345 -16.76 -6.47 -11.48
CA LEU A 345 -17.50 -6.07 -12.67
C LEU A 345 -16.78 -4.98 -13.47
N ARG A 346 -16.22 -3.97 -12.78
CA ARG A 346 -15.46 -2.89 -13.43
C ARG A 346 -14.22 -3.42 -14.17
N VAL A 347 -13.46 -4.30 -13.51
CA VAL A 347 -12.29 -4.96 -14.12
C VAL A 347 -12.72 -5.82 -15.30
N ALA A 348 -13.76 -6.64 -15.13
CA ALA A 348 -14.29 -7.50 -16.19
C ALA A 348 -14.69 -6.70 -17.43
N LEU A 349 -15.47 -5.63 -17.25
CA LEU A 349 -15.94 -4.81 -18.36
C LEU A 349 -14.80 -4.06 -19.04
N CYS A 350 -13.88 -3.44 -18.29
CA CYS A 350 -12.76 -2.72 -18.90
C CYS A 350 -11.78 -3.66 -19.62
N PHE A 351 -11.43 -4.79 -18.98
CA PHE A 351 -10.52 -5.77 -19.56
C PHE A 351 -11.17 -6.47 -20.75
N GLY A 352 -12.43 -6.90 -20.61
CA GLY A 352 -13.21 -7.53 -21.67
C GLY A 352 -13.44 -6.62 -22.86
N ALA A 353 -13.81 -5.35 -22.64
CA ALA A 353 -13.94 -4.37 -23.72
C ALA A 353 -12.60 -4.12 -24.42
N ALA A 354 -11.49 -4.04 -23.68
CA ALA A 354 -10.16 -3.92 -24.28
C ALA A 354 -9.80 -5.17 -25.10
N VAL A 355 -10.04 -6.39 -24.60
CA VAL A 355 -9.82 -7.61 -25.39
C VAL A 355 -10.70 -7.62 -26.64
N ALA A 356 -11.98 -7.27 -26.53
CA ALA A 356 -12.92 -7.25 -27.65
C ALA A 356 -12.47 -6.27 -28.75
N VAL A 357 -12.12 -5.03 -28.37
CA VAL A 357 -11.62 -4.01 -29.29
C VAL A 357 -10.29 -4.43 -29.92
N ALA A 358 -9.37 -4.98 -29.12
CA ALA A 358 -8.07 -5.43 -29.63
C ALA A 358 -8.23 -6.57 -30.65
N GLN A 359 -9.08 -7.56 -30.33
CA GLN A 359 -9.40 -8.66 -31.24
C GLN A 359 -10.08 -8.15 -32.50
N TYR A 360 -11.04 -7.24 -32.39
CA TYR A 360 -11.70 -6.64 -33.55
C TYR A 360 -10.70 -5.93 -34.46
N LEU A 361 -9.85 -5.06 -33.91
CA LEU A 361 -8.84 -4.32 -34.69
C LEU A 361 -7.81 -5.25 -35.34
N HIS A 362 -7.40 -6.32 -34.64
CA HIS A 362 -6.49 -7.32 -35.16
C HIS A 362 -7.07 -8.07 -36.37
N HIS A 363 -8.34 -8.49 -36.29
CA HIS A 363 -8.99 -9.24 -37.37
C HIS A 363 -9.45 -8.33 -38.52
N ALA A 364 -9.84 -7.09 -38.23
CA ALA A 364 -10.26 -6.10 -39.23
C ALA A 364 -9.09 -5.49 -40.01
N ARG A 365 -7.84 -5.71 -39.60
CA ARG A 365 -6.61 -5.16 -40.23
C ARG A 365 -6.63 -3.62 -40.39
N TRP A 366 -7.37 -2.93 -39.52
CA TRP A 366 -7.75 -1.52 -39.64
C TRP A 366 -6.56 -0.53 -39.67
N TYR A 367 -5.40 -0.92 -39.13
CA TYR A 367 -4.12 -0.18 -39.23
C TYR A 367 -2.93 -1.14 -39.47
N GLY A 368 -3.03 -2.01 -40.48
CA GLY A 368 -1.99 -2.99 -40.78
C GLY A 368 -2.01 -4.19 -39.83
N GLN A 369 -0.86 -4.88 -39.64
CA GLN A 369 -0.78 -5.99 -38.70
C GLN A 369 -0.68 -5.46 -37.26
N HIS A 370 -1.78 -5.48 -36.50
CA HIS A 370 -1.75 -5.27 -35.04
C HIS A 370 -1.10 -6.48 -34.35
N GLN A 371 0.21 -6.69 -34.56
CA GLN A 371 0.97 -7.82 -34.01
C GLN A 371 0.99 -7.80 -32.47
N HIS A 372 0.78 -6.62 -31.87
CA HIS A 372 0.91 -6.38 -30.43
C HIS A 372 -0.44 -6.12 -29.72
N TRP A 373 -1.54 -6.69 -30.22
CA TRP A 373 -2.90 -6.43 -29.70
C TRP A 373 -3.04 -6.66 -28.18
N TYR A 374 -2.24 -7.55 -27.60
CA TYR A 374 -2.21 -7.84 -26.16
C TYR A 374 -1.79 -6.66 -25.28
N TRP A 375 -1.18 -5.61 -25.85
CA TRP A 375 -0.82 -4.39 -25.13
C TRP A 375 -2.02 -3.57 -24.66
N LEU A 376 -3.12 -3.59 -25.42
CA LEU A 376 -4.35 -2.88 -25.09
C LEU A 376 -4.98 -3.42 -23.79
N PRO A 377 -5.34 -4.72 -23.69
CA PRO A 377 -5.90 -5.28 -22.46
C PRO A 377 -4.91 -5.23 -21.30
N ALA A 378 -3.61 -5.48 -21.52
CA ALA A 378 -2.60 -5.34 -20.46
C ALA A 378 -2.56 -3.92 -19.88
N THR A 379 -2.66 -2.89 -20.73
CA THR A 379 -2.68 -1.49 -20.29
C THR A 379 -3.98 -1.14 -19.56
N ALA A 380 -5.13 -1.64 -20.02
CA ALA A 380 -6.40 -1.44 -19.34
C ALA A 380 -6.37 -1.97 -17.90
N VAL A 381 -5.78 -3.14 -17.64
CA VAL A 381 -5.63 -3.70 -16.29
C VAL A 381 -4.84 -2.78 -15.37
N PHE A 382 -3.72 -2.23 -15.83
CA PHE A 382 -2.92 -1.30 -15.03
C PHE A 382 -3.67 -0.01 -14.69
N LEU A 383 -4.58 0.44 -15.56
CA LEU A 383 -5.38 1.64 -15.33
C LEU A 383 -6.54 1.41 -14.36
N VAL A 384 -7.10 0.20 -14.30
CA VAL A 384 -8.28 -0.11 -13.47
C VAL A 384 -7.90 -0.59 -12.06
N LYS A 385 -6.64 -0.98 -11.83
CA LYS A 385 -6.13 -1.43 -10.52
C LYS A 385 -6.54 -0.48 -9.37
N PRO A 386 -6.99 -0.97 -8.21
CA PRO A 386 -7.66 -0.14 -7.20
C PRO A 386 -6.65 0.66 -6.36
N ASP A 387 -5.43 0.17 -6.21
CA ASP A 387 -4.43 0.70 -5.27
C ASP A 387 -3.64 1.92 -5.79
N LEU A 388 -3.94 2.41 -7.00
CA LEU A 388 -3.09 3.36 -7.72
C LEU A 388 -3.60 4.81 -7.66
N GLY A 389 -4.62 5.10 -6.86
CA GLY A 389 -5.18 6.44 -6.72
C GLY A 389 -6.27 6.78 -7.76
N PRO A 390 -6.58 8.05 -8.01
CA PRO A 390 -7.71 8.48 -8.83
C PRO A 390 -7.57 8.10 -10.31
N LEU A 391 -8.65 7.62 -10.95
CA LEU A 391 -8.61 7.10 -12.31
C LEU A 391 -8.09 8.10 -13.35
N VAL A 392 -8.54 9.36 -13.29
CA VAL A 392 -8.16 10.42 -14.24
C VAL A 392 -6.68 10.73 -14.18
N SER A 393 -6.13 10.87 -12.97
CA SER A 393 -4.69 11.07 -12.76
C SER A 393 -3.90 9.92 -13.38
N ARG A 394 -4.31 8.68 -13.15
CA ARG A 394 -3.65 7.49 -13.73
C ARG A 394 -3.70 7.49 -15.25
N VAL A 395 -4.83 7.84 -15.84
CA VAL A 395 -4.98 7.91 -17.31
C VAL A 395 -4.05 8.95 -17.91
N LEU A 396 -4.01 10.16 -17.35
CA LEU A 396 -3.12 11.23 -17.82
C LEU A 396 -1.65 10.86 -17.65
N CYS A 397 -1.27 10.39 -16.47
CA CYS A 397 0.10 9.97 -16.20
C CYS A 397 0.51 8.75 -17.04
N ARG A 398 -0.41 7.83 -17.35
CA ARG A 398 -0.17 6.70 -18.26
C ARG A 398 0.09 7.19 -19.68
N ALA A 399 -0.76 8.06 -20.20
CA ALA A 399 -0.59 8.61 -21.55
C ALA A 399 0.74 9.38 -21.66
N ALA A 400 0.99 10.32 -20.76
CA ALA A 400 2.23 11.11 -20.74
C ALA A 400 3.47 10.24 -20.54
N GLY A 401 3.43 9.30 -19.60
CA GLY A 401 4.53 8.38 -19.32
C GLY A 401 4.85 7.45 -20.49
N THR A 402 3.83 6.90 -21.17
CA THR A 402 4.06 6.06 -22.35
C THR A 402 4.65 6.86 -23.50
N VAL A 403 4.12 8.06 -23.77
CA VAL A 403 4.67 8.92 -24.84
C VAL A 403 6.14 9.24 -24.55
N LEU A 404 6.45 9.70 -23.34
CA LEU A 404 7.83 9.99 -22.94
C LEU A 404 8.72 8.74 -23.05
N GLY A 405 8.29 7.60 -22.52
CA GLY A 405 9.05 6.35 -22.56
C GLY A 405 9.27 5.83 -23.98
N ALA A 406 8.26 5.92 -24.85
CA ALA A 406 8.35 5.48 -26.24
C ALA A 406 9.30 6.37 -27.07
N LEU A 407 9.31 7.69 -26.81
CA LEU A 407 10.25 8.64 -27.42
C LEU A 407 11.69 8.42 -26.92
N LEU A 408 11.87 8.26 -25.61
CA LEU A 408 13.18 7.94 -25.03
C LEU A 408 13.73 6.63 -25.59
N PHE A 409 12.91 5.58 -25.64
CA PHE A 409 13.29 4.31 -26.24
C PHE A 409 13.67 4.47 -27.71
N ALA A 410 12.89 5.22 -28.50
CA ALA A 410 13.20 5.46 -29.90
C ALA A 410 14.58 6.14 -30.09
N GLY A 411 14.90 7.12 -29.24
CA GLY A 411 16.22 7.75 -29.24
C GLY A 411 17.34 6.78 -28.87
N PHE A 412 17.16 5.97 -27.83
CA PHE A 412 18.16 4.95 -27.46
C PHE A 412 18.33 3.87 -28.52
N ALA A 413 17.23 3.36 -29.10
CA ALA A 413 17.27 2.34 -30.14
C ALA A 413 17.99 2.82 -31.41
N ALA A 414 17.91 4.12 -31.73
CA ALA A 414 18.65 4.71 -32.84
C ALA A 414 20.18 4.72 -32.63
N VAL A 415 20.64 4.81 -31.38
CA VAL A 415 22.08 4.90 -31.04
C VAL A 415 22.66 3.55 -30.60
N LEU A 416 21.84 2.70 -29.98
CA LEU A 416 22.21 1.42 -29.38
C LEU A 416 21.38 0.26 -29.99
N PRO A 417 21.43 0.01 -31.32
CA PRO A 417 20.60 -1.02 -31.96
C PRO A 417 21.05 -2.46 -31.66
N ARG A 418 22.25 -2.62 -31.07
CA ARG A 418 22.81 -3.94 -30.74
C ARG A 418 22.12 -4.55 -29.52
N PRO A 419 21.98 -5.88 -29.45
CA PRO A 419 21.31 -6.56 -28.34
C PRO A 419 21.94 -6.24 -26.98
N GLU A 420 23.27 -6.10 -26.93
CA GLU A 420 24.01 -5.71 -25.72
C GLU A 420 23.55 -4.36 -25.15
N GLY A 421 23.34 -3.37 -26.02
CA GLY A 421 22.85 -2.05 -25.64
C GLY A 421 21.42 -2.09 -25.10
N LEU A 422 20.56 -2.91 -25.70
CA LEU A 422 19.19 -3.12 -25.26
C LEU A 422 19.13 -3.87 -23.92
N ILE A 423 19.99 -4.88 -23.71
CA ILE A 423 20.12 -5.58 -22.43
C ILE A 423 20.60 -4.62 -21.33
N ALA A 424 21.57 -3.75 -21.64
CA ALA A 424 21.99 -2.69 -20.72
C ALA A 424 20.83 -1.74 -20.38
N LEU A 425 20.01 -1.37 -21.37
CA LEU A 425 18.82 -0.54 -21.17
C LEU A 425 17.77 -1.23 -20.29
N VAL A 426 17.59 -2.55 -20.42
CA VAL A 426 16.75 -3.37 -19.53
C VAL A 426 17.28 -3.36 -18.09
N ALA A 427 18.60 -3.52 -17.91
CA ALA A 427 19.23 -3.47 -16.58
C ALA A 427 19.07 -2.09 -15.93
N VAL A 428 19.36 -1.01 -16.66
CA VAL A 428 19.21 0.37 -16.18
C VAL A 428 17.75 0.67 -15.85
N SER A 429 16.82 0.29 -16.73
CA SER A 429 15.39 0.48 -16.46
C SER A 429 14.94 -0.30 -15.22
N GLY A 430 15.40 -1.54 -15.05
CA GLY A 430 15.19 -2.33 -13.85
C GLY A 430 15.68 -1.62 -12.58
N ALA A 431 16.86 -0.99 -12.63
CA ALA A 431 17.43 -0.21 -11.54
C ALA A 431 16.61 1.04 -11.21
N LEU A 432 16.00 1.66 -12.23
CA LEU A 432 15.20 2.88 -12.08
C LEU A 432 13.78 2.61 -11.56
N ILE A 433 13.21 1.40 -11.72
CA ILE A 433 11.85 1.08 -11.28
C ILE A 433 11.57 1.54 -9.83
N PRO A 434 12.38 1.18 -8.81
CA PRO A 434 12.10 1.54 -7.41
C PRO A 434 12.17 3.04 -7.11
N VAL A 435 12.87 3.81 -7.95
CA VAL A 435 12.91 5.28 -7.86
C VAL A 435 11.69 5.87 -8.57
N ALA A 436 11.36 5.31 -9.74
CA ALA A 436 10.28 5.77 -10.60
C ALA A 436 8.89 5.51 -10.00
N THR A 437 8.72 4.52 -9.10
CA THR A 437 7.44 4.28 -8.39
C THR A 437 6.95 5.47 -7.55
N ARG A 438 7.79 6.49 -7.33
CA ARG A 438 7.40 7.73 -6.65
C ARG A 438 6.46 8.62 -7.45
N HIS A 439 6.40 8.42 -8.77
CA HIS A 439 5.54 9.18 -9.66
C HIS A 439 5.00 8.29 -10.79
N PHE A 440 3.68 8.26 -10.97
CA PHE A 440 3.03 7.31 -11.86
C PHE A 440 3.51 7.40 -13.32
N ALA A 441 3.69 8.62 -13.83
CA ALA A 441 4.19 8.83 -15.19
C ALA A 441 5.65 8.39 -15.35
N ALA A 442 6.48 8.59 -14.33
CA ALA A 442 7.89 8.20 -14.37
C ALA A 442 8.01 6.66 -14.37
N GLN A 443 7.25 5.99 -13.50
CA GLN A 443 7.17 4.53 -13.52
C GLN A 443 6.72 4.00 -14.88
N THR A 444 5.68 4.62 -15.47
CA THR A 444 5.19 4.23 -16.79
C THR A 444 6.24 4.41 -17.87
N ALA A 445 6.97 5.53 -17.87
CA ALA A 445 8.03 5.79 -18.84
C ALA A 445 9.15 4.74 -18.76
N VAL A 446 9.67 4.47 -17.56
CA VAL A 446 10.72 3.46 -17.33
C VAL A 446 10.27 2.07 -17.75
N VAL A 447 9.04 1.66 -17.38
CA VAL A 447 8.49 0.36 -17.79
C VAL A 447 8.28 0.29 -19.30
N THR A 448 7.89 1.39 -19.95
CA THR A 448 7.71 1.42 -21.41
C THR A 448 9.06 1.24 -22.12
N VAL A 449 10.11 1.93 -21.68
CA VAL A 449 11.47 1.74 -22.20
C VAL A 449 11.92 0.29 -22.03
N LEU A 450 11.74 -0.29 -20.84
CA LEU A 450 12.10 -1.67 -20.55
C LEU A 450 11.37 -2.66 -21.47
N VAL A 451 10.04 -2.55 -21.57
CA VAL A 451 9.23 -3.47 -22.38
C VAL A 451 9.56 -3.37 -23.86
N LEU A 452 9.76 -2.16 -24.40
CA LEU A 452 10.13 -2.00 -25.80
C LEU A 452 11.54 -2.52 -26.10
N ALA A 453 12.49 -2.38 -25.15
CA ALA A 453 13.79 -3.01 -25.26
C ALA A 453 13.71 -4.54 -25.28
N LEU A 454 12.86 -5.14 -24.44
CA LEU A 454 12.61 -6.59 -24.46
C LEU A 454 12.01 -7.08 -25.78
N VAL A 455 11.07 -6.34 -26.35
CA VAL A 455 10.44 -6.66 -27.63
C VAL A 455 11.49 -6.66 -28.75
N MET A 456 12.34 -5.63 -28.81
CA MET A 456 13.39 -5.54 -29.81
C MET A 456 14.50 -6.59 -29.62
N VAL A 457 14.87 -6.93 -28.38
CA VAL A 457 15.78 -8.07 -28.10
C VAL A 457 15.16 -9.40 -28.55
N GLY A 458 13.84 -9.54 -28.43
CA GLY A 458 13.09 -10.70 -28.93
C GLY A 458 13.07 -10.85 -30.45
N GLY A 459 13.61 -9.88 -31.20
CA GLY A 459 13.67 -9.90 -32.67
C GLY A 459 12.53 -9.17 -33.37
N GLU A 460 11.60 -8.59 -32.62
CA GLU A 460 10.48 -7.81 -33.18
C GLU A 460 10.92 -6.37 -33.55
N PRO A 461 10.34 -5.76 -34.59
CA PRO A 461 10.69 -4.40 -34.99
C PRO A 461 10.30 -3.37 -33.93
N GLN A 462 10.89 -2.17 -34.04
CA GLN A 462 10.58 -1.07 -33.14
C GLN A 462 9.09 -0.70 -33.20
N ALA A 463 8.38 -0.89 -32.08
CA ALA A 463 6.93 -0.70 -32.02
C ALA A 463 6.50 0.50 -31.13
N SER A 464 7.32 1.55 -31.05
CA SER A 464 7.04 2.76 -30.25
C SER A 464 5.71 3.44 -30.62
N ALA A 465 5.43 3.63 -31.92
CA ALA A 465 4.21 4.29 -32.38
C ALA A 465 2.96 3.46 -32.07
N GLY A 466 3.02 2.15 -32.35
CA GLY A 466 1.95 1.21 -31.98
C GLY A 466 1.68 1.23 -30.48
N ARG A 467 2.74 1.27 -29.66
CA ARG A 467 2.61 1.32 -28.19
C ARG A 467 1.87 2.57 -27.70
N ILE A 468 2.10 3.72 -28.32
CA ILE A 468 1.38 4.97 -28.01
C ILE A 468 -0.10 4.81 -28.38
N GLY A 469 -0.40 4.35 -29.60
CA GLY A 469 -1.77 4.14 -30.08
C GLY A 469 -2.57 3.20 -29.17
N GLU A 470 -2.02 2.03 -28.87
CA GLU A 470 -2.66 1.05 -27.97
C GLU A 470 -2.86 1.65 -26.56
N THR A 471 -1.90 2.43 -26.05
CA THR A 471 -2.07 3.05 -24.72
C THR A 471 -3.18 4.09 -24.72
N LEU A 472 -3.24 4.97 -25.72
CA LEU A 472 -4.27 6.01 -25.83
C LEU A 472 -5.66 5.39 -25.99
N LEU A 473 -5.78 4.31 -26.78
CA LEU A 473 -7.03 3.59 -26.94
C LEU A 473 -7.45 2.91 -25.63
N ALA A 474 -6.53 2.28 -24.90
CA ALA A 474 -6.82 1.72 -23.58
C ALA A 474 -7.27 2.81 -22.58
N CYS A 475 -6.62 3.97 -22.61
CA CYS A 475 -7.02 5.14 -21.82
C CYS A 475 -8.46 5.57 -22.15
N ALA A 476 -8.84 5.65 -23.43
CA ALA A 476 -10.19 6.00 -23.85
C ALA A 476 -11.22 4.96 -23.39
N ILE A 477 -10.95 3.66 -23.60
CA ILE A 477 -11.83 2.57 -23.17
C ILE A 477 -12.05 2.63 -21.66
N VAL A 478 -10.98 2.78 -20.87
CA VAL A 478 -11.08 2.80 -19.41
C VAL A 478 -11.78 4.06 -18.90
N LEU A 479 -11.62 5.22 -19.55
CA LEU A 479 -12.38 6.41 -19.19
C LEU A 479 -13.88 6.23 -19.47
N VAL A 480 -14.26 5.63 -20.59
CA VAL A 480 -15.67 5.40 -20.92
C VAL A 480 -16.27 4.31 -20.03
N VAL A 481 -15.65 3.13 -20.00
CA VAL A 481 -16.17 1.95 -19.30
C VAL A 481 -16.02 2.08 -17.79
N GLY A 482 -14.93 2.68 -17.31
CA GLY A 482 -14.65 2.86 -15.90
C GLY A 482 -15.59 3.84 -15.19
N HIS A 483 -16.25 4.73 -15.94
CA HIS A 483 -17.25 5.68 -15.42
C HIS A 483 -18.70 5.24 -15.66
N LEU A 484 -18.94 4.04 -16.23
CA LEU A 484 -20.30 3.50 -16.30
C LEU A 484 -20.88 3.37 -14.87
N PRO A 485 -22.15 3.76 -14.67
CA PRO A 485 -22.80 3.65 -13.38
C PRO A 485 -22.97 2.17 -13.01
N MET A 486 -22.14 1.69 -12.08
CA MET A 486 -22.21 0.31 -11.58
C MET A 486 -23.25 0.20 -10.46
N PRO A 487 -23.96 -0.94 -10.36
CA PRO A 487 -24.86 -1.20 -9.25
C PRO A 487 -24.07 -1.21 -7.93
N GLY A 488 -24.27 -0.17 -7.11
CA GLY A 488 -23.55 0.03 -5.84
C GLY A 488 -22.83 1.38 -5.70
N GLN A 489 -22.66 2.14 -6.80
CA GLN A 489 -21.91 3.42 -6.83
C GLN A 489 -22.51 4.59 -6.04
N ARG A 490 -23.64 4.42 -5.33
CA ARG A 490 -24.32 5.52 -4.63
C ARG A 490 -23.61 5.88 -3.32
N GLY A 491 -22.43 6.50 -3.39
CA GLY A 491 -21.74 7.10 -2.23
C GLY A 491 -21.44 6.16 -1.06
N GLY A 492 -21.64 4.85 -1.22
CA GLY A 492 -21.57 3.87 -0.15
C GLY A 492 -20.16 3.68 0.38
N GLY A 493 -19.13 3.90 -0.44
CA GLY A 493 -17.73 3.77 -0.03
C GLY A 493 -17.34 4.75 1.07
N VAL A 494 -17.39 6.05 0.78
CA VAL A 494 -17.06 7.10 1.77
C VAL A 494 -17.99 7.00 2.98
N ARG A 495 -19.30 6.90 2.75
CA ARG A 495 -20.29 6.80 3.83
C ARG A 495 -20.08 5.60 4.74
N SER A 496 -19.84 4.41 4.18
CA SER A 496 -19.60 3.21 4.98
C SER A 496 -18.28 3.26 5.74
N ARG A 497 -17.23 3.88 5.17
CA ARG A 497 -15.95 4.05 5.86
C ARG A 497 -16.06 5.07 6.99
N VAL A 498 -16.77 6.18 6.78
CA VAL A 498 -17.08 7.15 7.84
C VAL A 498 -17.93 6.51 8.94
N ALA A 499 -18.93 5.69 8.57
CA ALA A 499 -19.73 4.94 9.55
C ALA A 499 -18.90 3.92 10.35
N ALA A 500 -18.02 3.17 9.69
CA ALA A 500 -17.11 2.25 10.37
C ALA A 500 -16.11 2.98 11.27
N ALA A 501 -15.64 4.17 10.87
CA ALA A 501 -14.80 5.03 11.70
C ALA A 501 -15.54 5.53 12.94
N HIS A 502 -16.78 5.98 12.76
CA HIS A 502 -17.67 6.37 13.86
C HIS A 502 -17.90 5.21 14.84
N ASP A 503 -18.27 4.03 14.34
CA ASP A 503 -18.50 2.85 15.18
C ASP A 503 -17.26 2.45 15.98
N ALA A 504 -16.07 2.48 15.36
CA ALA A 504 -14.81 2.14 16.01
C ALA A 504 -14.41 3.18 17.07
N ALA A 505 -14.57 4.48 16.78
CA ALA A 505 -14.33 5.55 17.73
C ALA A 505 -15.25 5.45 18.95
N HIS A 506 -16.55 5.19 18.72
CA HIS A 506 -17.51 5.02 19.81
C HIS A 506 -17.22 3.78 20.65
N THR A 507 -16.88 2.64 20.04
CA THR A 507 -16.51 1.43 20.79
C THR A 507 -15.25 1.64 21.62
N TYR A 508 -14.27 2.39 21.11
CA TYR A 508 -13.08 2.76 21.87
C TYR A 508 -13.42 3.66 23.07
N LEU A 509 -14.21 4.72 22.85
CA LEU A 509 -14.67 5.62 23.91
C LEU A 509 -15.43 4.88 25.01
N THR A 510 -16.42 4.05 24.65
CA THR A 510 -17.20 3.28 25.62
C THR A 510 -16.32 2.33 26.43
N HIS A 511 -15.29 1.74 25.84
CA HIS A 511 -14.37 0.87 26.56
C HIS A 511 -13.53 1.64 27.58
N VAL A 512 -12.96 2.79 27.21
CA VAL A 512 -12.15 3.64 28.11
C VAL A 512 -12.99 4.15 29.28
N LEU A 513 -14.22 4.61 29.01
CA LEU A 513 -15.12 5.05 30.07
C LEU A 513 -15.60 3.89 30.96
N GLY A 514 -15.87 2.71 30.38
CA GLY A 514 -16.29 1.52 31.14
C GLY A 514 -15.20 0.95 32.04
N GLU A 515 -13.93 1.04 31.65
CA GLU A 515 -12.79 0.63 32.45
C GLU A 515 -12.64 1.47 33.73
N SER A 516 -13.02 2.76 33.66
CA SER A 516 -13.04 3.66 34.82
C SER A 516 -14.06 3.24 35.88
N ALA A 517 -15.21 2.71 35.47
CA ALA A 517 -16.30 2.33 36.37
C ALA A 517 -16.03 1.02 37.13
N LEU A 518 -15.20 0.12 36.57
CA LEU A 518 -14.93 -1.21 37.13
C LEU A 518 -13.67 -1.28 38.00
N GLY A 519 -12.94 -0.18 38.16
CA GLY A 519 -11.84 -0.08 39.12
C GLY A 519 -10.74 -1.14 38.93
N GLY A 520 -9.99 -1.08 37.83
CA GLY A 520 -8.73 -1.82 37.72
C GLY A 520 -8.31 -2.17 36.28
N GLY A 521 -7.22 -1.55 35.82
CA GLY A 521 -6.58 -1.84 34.53
C GLY A 521 -5.82 -3.16 34.57
N THR A 522 -6.51 -4.28 34.37
CA THR A 522 -5.85 -5.57 34.18
C THR A 522 -4.96 -5.51 32.92
N PRO A 523 -3.84 -6.28 32.86
CA PRO A 523 -3.04 -6.37 31.65
C PRO A 523 -3.84 -6.75 30.40
N GLU A 524 -4.88 -7.56 30.56
CA GLU A 524 -5.82 -7.93 29.49
C GLU A 524 -6.69 -6.75 29.04
N ALA A 525 -7.20 -5.94 29.98
CA ALA A 525 -7.96 -4.72 29.65
C ALA A 525 -7.12 -3.72 28.85
N ARG A 526 -5.85 -3.50 29.23
CA ARG A 526 -4.91 -2.66 28.47
C ARG A 526 -4.64 -3.20 27.06
N ALA A 527 -4.48 -4.51 26.92
CA ALA A 527 -4.30 -5.12 25.61
C ALA A 527 -5.53 -4.92 24.71
N VAL A 528 -6.75 -5.06 25.25
CA VAL A 528 -7.99 -4.77 24.53
C VAL A 528 -8.08 -3.30 24.15
N ARG A 529 -7.77 -2.38 25.08
CA ARG A 529 -7.74 -0.93 24.83
C ARG A 529 -6.85 -0.57 23.64
N TRP A 530 -5.63 -1.12 23.57
CA TRP A 530 -4.72 -0.88 22.44
C TRP A 530 -5.28 -1.40 21.11
N THR A 531 -5.97 -2.55 21.12
CA THR A 531 -6.59 -3.08 19.90
C THR A 531 -7.73 -2.18 19.40
N LEU A 532 -8.54 -1.62 20.31
CA LEU A 532 -9.64 -0.73 19.98
C LEU A 532 -9.15 0.65 19.51
N ARG A 533 -8.16 1.23 20.21
CA ARG A 533 -7.50 2.48 19.79
C ARG A 533 -6.95 2.37 18.38
N ARG A 534 -6.26 1.27 18.10
CA ARG A 534 -5.70 0.99 16.77
C ARG A 534 -6.80 0.86 15.72
N GLU A 535 -7.87 0.12 16.02
CA GLU A 535 -8.98 -0.04 15.10
C GLU A 535 -9.64 1.31 14.76
N ALA A 536 -9.82 2.19 15.75
CA ALA A 536 -10.34 3.54 15.55
C ALA A 536 -9.46 4.39 14.62
N TYR A 537 -8.15 4.45 14.86
CA TYR A 537 -7.25 5.18 13.97
C TYR A 537 -7.16 4.56 12.56
N ARG A 538 -7.19 3.23 12.46
CA ARG A 538 -7.15 2.52 11.17
C ARG A 538 -8.38 2.85 10.33
N THR A 539 -9.57 2.79 10.92
CA THR A 539 -10.82 3.11 10.21
C THR A 539 -10.91 4.61 9.86
N LEU A 540 -10.39 5.51 10.70
CA LEU A 540 -10.26 6.93 10.39
C LEU A 540 -9.30 7.20 9.21
N ALA A 541 -8.14 6.56 9.20
CA ALA A 541 -7.20 6.65 8.08
C ALA A 541 -7.81 6.11 6.78
N GLU A 542 -8.57 5.01 6.86
CA GLU A 542 -9.32 4.46 5.72
C GLU A 542 -10.42 5.40 5.22
N ALA A 543 -11.14 6.07 6.12
CA ALA A 543 -12.14 7.08 5.77
C ALA A 543 -11.50 8.29 5.07
N ARG A 544 -10.39 8.82 5.59
CA ARG A 544 -9.61 9.88 4.93
C ARG A 544 -9.13 9.49 3.55
N ALA A 545 -8.57 8.29 3.41
CA ALA A 545 -8.13 7.80 2.11
C ALA A 545 -9.28 7.71 1.11
N ALA A 546 -10.47 7.28 1.56
CA ALA A 546 -11.66 7.23 0.73
C ALA A 546 -12.16 8.63 0.31
N ILE A 547 -12.15 9.60 1.24
CA ILE A 547 -12.53 11.00 0.96
C ILE A 547 -11.56 11.63 -0.05
N ALA A 548 -10.25 11.49 0.19
CA ALA A 548 -9.22 12.02 -0.71
C ALA A 548 -9.28 11.40 -2.11
N LEU A 549 -9.59 10.10 -2.20
CA LEU A 549 -9.82 9.41 -3.47
C LEU A 549 -11.05 9.97 -4.18
N ALA A 550 -12.19 10.08 -3.48
CA ALA A 550 -13.44 10.59 -4.05
C ALA A 550 -13.32 12.05 -4.51
N ALA A 551 -12.60 12.89 -3.76
CA ALA A 551 -12.35 14.29 -4.11
C ALA A 551 -11.46 14.45 -5.36
N ALA A 552 -10.63 13.45 -5.65
CA ALA A 552 -9.73 13.46 -6.81
C ALA A 552 -10.27 12.66 -8.01
N GLU A 553 -11.36 11.91 -7.84
CA GLU A 553 -12.22 11.47 -8.95
C GLU A 553 -13.12 12.63 -9.42
N LEU A 554 -13.65 12.58 -10.65
CA LEU A 554 -14.30 13.71 -11.33
C LEU A 554 -15.24 14.56 -10.44
N PRO A 555 -15.33 15.90 -10.65
CA PRO A 555 -16.08 16.83 -9.79
C PRO A 555 -17.54 16.45 -9.51
N PHE A 556 -18.19 15.75 -10.45
CA PHE A 556 -19.57 15.28 -10.30
C PHE A 556 -19.74 14.27 -9.16
N LEU A 557 -18.73 13.43 -8.92
CA LEU A 557 -18.73 12.40 -7.86
C LEU A 557 -18.36 12.99 -6.49
N ALA A 558 -17.47 13.98 -6.45
CA ALA A 558 -17.04 14.66 -5.22
C ALA A 558 -18.18 15.34 -4.45
N ARG A 559 -19.30 15.66 -5.12
CA ARG A 559 -20.51 16.20 -4.46
C ARG A 559 -21.11 15.27 -3.40
N HIS A 560 -20.92 13.96 -3.53
CA HIS A 560 -21.45 12.97 -2.57
C HIS A 560 -20.56 12.78 -1.33
N SER A 561 -19.40 13.44 -1.26
CA SER A 561 -18.49 13.44 -0.10
C SER A 561 -18.39 14.80 0.60
N ALA A 562 -19.20 15.78 0.20
CA ALA A 562 -19.24 17.09 0.87
C ALA A 562 -19.60 16.93 2.35
N GLY A 563 -18.85 17.59 3.25
CA GLY A 563 -19.02 17.50 4.71
C GLY A 563 -18.43 16.25 5.39
N ALA A 564 -17.99 15.25 4.62
CA ALA A 564 -17.37 14.04 5.19
C ALA A 564 -16.01 14.32 5.84
N ASP A 565 -15.27 15.30 5.33
CA ASP A 565 -13.94 15.68 5.86
C ASP A 565 -14.07 16.29 7.26
N ASP A 566 -15.06 17.18 7.46
CA ASP A 566 -15.37 17.80 8.75
C ASP A 566 -15.72 16.74 9.80
N ILE A 567 -16.58 15.77 9.44
CA ILE A 567 -16.97 14.67 10.35
C ILE A 567 -15.75 13.83 10.72
N VAL A 568 -14.90 13.46 9.76
CA VAL A 568 -13.70 12.67 10.04
C VAL A 568 -12.71 13.46 10.90
N HIS A 569 -12.61 14.78 10.70
CA HIS A 569 -11.80 15.65 11.55
C HIS A 569 -12.31 15.68 13.00
N THR A 570 -13.62 15.82 13.22
CA THR A 570 -14.22 15.75 14.56
C THR A 570 -14.03 14.38 15.20
N LEU A 571 -14.18 13.28 14.44
CA LEU A 571 -13.93 11.92 14.95
C LEU A 571 -12.46 11.71 15.36
N GLU A 572 -11.50 12.31 14.65
CA GLU A 572 -10.11 12.23 15.08
C GLU A 572 -9.85 12.97 16.39
N ARG A 573 -10.41 14.17 16.52
CA ARG A 573 -10.36 14.92 17.78
C ARG A 573 -10.99 14.12 18.93
N LEU A 574 -12.08 13.40 18.66
CA LEU A 574 -12.71 12.52 19.64
C LEU A 574 -11.80 11.36 20.06
N VAL A 575 -11.12 10.69 19.12
CA VAL A 575 -10.20 9.57 19.44
C VAL A 575 -8.95 10.07 20.17
N ASP A 576 -8.43 11.24 19.79
CA ASP A 576 -7.29 11.88 20.45
C ASP A 576 -7.66 12.28 21.89
N ALA A 577 -8.81 12.93 22.09
CA ALA A 577 -9.36 13.25 23.41
C ALA A 577 -9.58 11.99 24.27
N THR A 578 -10.13 10.92 23.67
CA THR A 578 -10.31 9.63 24.36
C THR A 578 -8.98 9.03 24.81
N THR A 579 -7.93 9.15 23.99
CA THR A 579 -6.58 8.69 24.34
C THR A 579 -5.99 9.53 25.49
N ALA A 580 -6.17 10.85 25.48
CA ALA A 580 -5.76 11.71 26.58
C ALA A 580 -6.49 11.38 27.88
N CYS A 581 -7.80 11.12 27.81
CA CYS A 581 -8.61 10.68 28.96
C CYS A 581 -8.09 9.36 29.53
N ALA A 582 -7.78 8.39 28.67
CA ALA A 582 -7.24 7.09 29.08
C ALA A 582 -5.93 7.24 29.87
N VAL A 583 -5.01 8.10 29.39
CA VAL A 583 -3.74 8.38 30.10
C VAL A 583 -3.98 9.07 31.45
N GLN A 584 -4.93 10.00 31.52
CA GLN A 584 -5.29 10.69 32.76
C GLN A 584 -5.92 9.73 33.79
N LEU A 585 -6.79 8.83 33.32
CA LEU A 585 -7.43 7.81 34.16
C LEU A 585 -6.40 6.86 34.76
N ASP A 586 -5.39 6.46 33.99
CA ASP A 586 -4.31 5.60 34.47
C ASP A 586 -3.44 6.30 35.54
N ASP A 587 -3.24 7.63 35.44
CA ASP A 587 -2.47 8.41 36.44
C ASP A 587 -3.27 8.72 37.71
N SER A 588 -4.52 9.17 37.56
CA SER A 588 -5.29 9.78 38.66
C SER A 588 -6.47 8.94 39.16
N GLY A 589 -6.82 7.86 38.45
CA GLY A 589 -7.97 7.01 38.74
C GLY A 589 -9.34 7.70 38.60
N ARG A 590 -9.37 8.96 38.15
CA ARG A 590 -10.57 9.79 38.04
C ARG A 590 -10.59 10.57 36.74
N LEU A 591 -11.77 10.70 36.15
CA LEU A 591 -11.98 11.55 34.97
C LEU A 591 -12.09 13.02 35.43
N ALA A 592 -11.25 13.91 34.89
CA ALA A 592 -11.38 15.33 35.21
C ALA A 592 -12.62 15.94 34.52
N PRO A 593 -13.34 16.88 35.17
CA PRO A 593 -14.54 17.51 34.60
C PRO A 593 -14.30 18.14 33.22
N GLN A 594 -13.14 18.79 33.04
CA GLN A 594 -12.74 19.41 31.78
C GLN A 594 -12.67 18.40 30.62
N HIS A 595 -12.22 17.17 30.88
CA HIS A 595 -12.16 16.12 29.88
C HIS A 595 -13.56 15.58 29.54
N ALA A 596 -14.45 15.48 30.54
CA ALA A 596 -15.85 15.11 30.32
C ALA A 596 -16.56 16.16 29.44
N GLU A 597 -16.44 17.44 29.79
CA GLU A 597 -17.03 18.56 29.04
C GLU A 597 -16.52 18.61 27.60
N GLN A 598 -15.21 18.39 27.38
CA GLN A 598 -14.63 18.34 26.05
C GLN A 598 -15.13 17.14 25.23
N LEU A 599 -15.26 15.95 25.83
CA LEU A 599 -15.83 14.79 25.16
C LEU A 599 -17.29 15.02 24.77
N THR A 600 -18.10 15.57 25.68
CA THR A 600 -19.50 15.93 25.41
C THR A 600 -19.60 16.95 24.28
N SER A 601 -18.79 18.01 24.32
CA SER A 601 -18.76 19.03 23.27
C SER A 601 -18.40 18.45 21.89
N LEU A 602 -17.43 17.52 21.83
CA LEU A 602 -17.05 16.86 20.57
C LEU A 602 -18.15 15.92 20.05
N LEU A 603 -18.89 15.28 20.95
CA LEU A 603 -20.03 14.43 20.59
C LEU A 603 -21.19 15.29 20.04
N ASP A 604 -21.48 16.43 20.66
CA ASP A 604 -22.49 17.38 20.18
C ASP A 604 -22.11 17.96 18.81
N GLU A 605 -20.83 18.34 18.63
CA GLU A 605 -20.31 18.83 17.34
C GLU A 605 -20.43 17.77 16.23
N LEU A 606 -20.23 16.50 16.58
CA LEU A 606 -20.39 15.37 15.66
C LEU A 606 -21.86 15.15 15.27
N GLU A 607 -22.80 15.26 16.21
CA GLU A 607 -24.24 15.18 15.94
C GLU A 607 -24.71 16.31 15.03
N GLN A 608 -24.32 17.55 15.30
CA GLN A 608 -24.64 18.68 14.43
C GLN A 608 -24.03 18.55 13.03
N GLY A 609 -22.79 18.04 12.93
CA GLY A 609 -22.13 17.77 11.66
C GLY A 609 -22.85 16.68 10.84
N ARG A 610 -23.39 15.66 11.53
CA ARG A 610 -24.19 14.58 10.92
C ARG A 610 -25.47 15.12 10.28
N GLU A 611 -26.20 15.99 10.99
CA GLU A 611 -27.44 16.61 10.51
C GLU A 611 -27.20 17.48 9.28
N ARG A 612 -26.18 18.34 9.32
CA ARG A 612 -25.79 19.21 8.19
C ARG A 612 -25.39 18.44 6.94
N SER A 613 -24.78 17.26 7.11
CA SER A 613 -24.25 16.47 6.00
C SER A 613 -25.25 15.46 5.42
N GLY A 614 -26.43 15.29 6.02
CA GLY A 614 -27.44 14.30 5.60
C GLY A 614 -26.99 12.84 5.73
N LEU A 615 -25.90 12.58 6.49
CA LEU A 615 -25.31 11.26 6.64
C LEU A 615 -26.04 10.49 7.76
N ARG A 616 -26.88 9.52 7.39
CA ARG A 616 -27.46 8.60 8.37
C ARG A 616 -26.39 7.65 8.92
N LEU A 617 -25.82 7.99 10.06
CA LEU A 617 -25.00 7.11 10.91
C LEU A 617 -25.91 6.31 11.86
N PRO A 618 -25.51 5.12 12.34
CA PRO A 618 -26.27 4.42 13.37
C PRO A 618 -26.39 5.29 14.64
N GLU A 619 -27.60 5.41 15.21
CA GLU A 619 -27.80 6.05 16.51
C GLU A 619 -27.28 5.12 17.61
N ARG A 620 -26.41 5.64 18.48
CA ARG A 620 -25.98 4.96 19.70
C ARG A 620 -26.18 5.89 20.90
N PRO A 621 -26.71 5.38 22.02
CA PRO A 621 -26.84 6.18 23.23
C PRO A 621 -25.46 6.58 23.74
N LEU A 622 -25.29 7.86 24.06
CA LEU A 622 -24.06 8.41 24.60
C LEU A 622 -23.80 7.80 25.99
N PRO A 623 -22.59 7.25 26.25
CA PRO A 623 -22.26 6.62 27.53
C PRO A 623 -22.15 7.60 28.71
N LEU A 624 -22.30 8.91 28.49
CA LEU A 624 -22.15 9.97 29.49
C LEU A 624 -23.49 10.44 30.10
N ALA A 625 -24.62 9.86 29.71
CA ALA A 625 -25.96 10.25 30.18
C ALA A 625 -26.37 9.60 31.53
N GLY A 626 -25.41 9.24 32.39
CA GLY A 626 -25.64 8.56 33.67
C GLY A 626 -25.07 9.32 34.85
#